data_AF-A0A0C2IR98-F1
#
_entry.id   AF-A0A0C2IR98-F1
#
_cell.length_a   1.000
_cell.length_b   1.000
_cell.length_c   1.000
_cell.angle_alpha   90.00
_cell.angle_beta   90.00
_cell.angle_gamma   90.00
#
_symmetry.space_group_name_H-M   'P 1'
#
loop_
_entity.id
_entity.type
_entity.pdbx_description
1 polymer ?
#
loop_
_entity_poly.entity_id
_entity_poly.type
_entity_poly.pdbx_seq_one_letter_code
_entity_poly.pdbx_strand_id
1 'polypeptide(L)'
;MASLSAGLHHDQGKKDKGGAGYLNFAAIPQTYDGALRLLSLLPTNRDVTALFETPPKGEDGAPFDFNSLAIPEVVAWMARAGYSDIPKDLAPLKCIHIAGTKGKGSVSAFTTAILVEAAKTNGSTVGRVGTYLSPHVVSVRERIWLDGKHISRDLFTKYVFDMWARLSEAAAAADPSDPDPYGAHTKPFYFRFLTLLAFHIFLQQGTSSLGGPGSQVLAFLENSKSITWLLQQLLPATTFAKWALQATMRSI
;
A
#
# COMPACT_ATOMS: atom_id res chain seq x y z
N MET A 1 -20.64 3.40 -8.65
CA MET A 1 -19.57 2.41 -8.39
C MET A 1 -19.46 2.25 -6.88
N ALA A 2 -20.09 1.24 -6.30
CA ALA A 2 -19.95 0.96 -4.87
C ALA A 2 -18.50 0.51 -4.61
N SER A 3 -17.73 1.29 -3.86
CA SER A 3 -16.41 0.87 -3.41
C SER A 3 -16.54 -0.02 -2.19
N LEU A 4 -15.57 -0.91 -1.97
CA LEU A 4 -15.38 -1.64 -0.70
C LEU A 4 -15.32 -0.68 0.49
N SER A 5 -14.87 0.57 0.32
CA SER A 5 -14.92 1.56 1.40
C SER A 5 -16.35 2.06 1.66
N ALA A 6 -17.19 2.24 0.63
CA ALA A 6 -18.58 2.65 0.80
C ALA A 6 -19.42 1.59 1.54
N GLY A 7 -19.14 0.30 1.32
CA GLY A 7 -19.79 -0.79 2.05
C GLY A 7 -19.41 -0.86 3.54
N LEU A 8 -18.18 -0.46 3.90
CA LEU A 8 -17.71 -0.43 5.30
C LEU A 8 -18.29 0.74 6.10
N HIS A 9 -18.72 1.81 5.44
CA HIS A 9 -19.36 2.95 6.11
C HIS A 9 -20.83 2.68 6.46
N HIS A 10 -21.43 1.58 5.97
CA HIS A 10 -22.86 1.31 6.19
C HIS A 10 -23.18 0.56 7.50
N ASP A 11 -22.18 -0.04 8.16
CA ASP A 11 -22.37 -0.88 9.38
C ASP A 11 -21.59 -0.37 10.61
N GLN A 12 -21.57 0.96 10.83
CA GLN A 12 -21.27 1.51 12.15
C GLN A 12 -22.57 1.77 12.92
N GLY A 13 -23.23 0.69 13.30
CA GLY A 13 -24.35 0.71 14.23
C GLY A 13 -23.89 0.96 15.67
N LYS A 14 -24.09 2.20 16.14
CA LYS A 14 -24.53 2.53 17.50
C LYS A 14 -23.51 2.35 18.65
N LYS A 15 -22.53 3.26 18.73
CA LYS A 15 -22.00 3.75 20.02
C LYS A 15 -21.75 5.27 19.99
N ASP A 16 -22.22 5.90 21.08
CA ASP A 16 -22.06 7.27 21.55
C ASP A 16 -22.69 8.42 20.73
N LYS A 17 -23.88 8.84 21.20
CA LYS A 17 -24.44 10.18 20.99
C LYS A 17 -23.65 11.21 21.82
N GLY A 18 -22.42 11.50 21.40
CA GLY A 18 -21.70 12.72 21.73
C GLY A 18 -21.19 13.26 20.40
N GLY A 19 -21.53 14.51 20.05
CA GLY A 19 -21.32 15.07 18.71
C GLY A 19 -19.97 14.68 18.13
N ALA A 20 -19.97 13.86 17.07
CA ALA A 20 -18.78 13.47 16.34
C ALA A 20 -18.31 14.70 15.56
N GLY A 21 -17.62 15.61 16.24
CA GLY A 21 -16.87 16.67 15.58
C GLY A 21 -15.86 16.01 14.65
N TYR A 22 -15.91 16.38 13.38
CA TYR A 22 -14.88 16.01 12.41
C TYR A 22 -13.50 16.26 13.05
N LEU A 23 -12.65 15.24 13.04
CA LEU A 23 -11.30 15.38 13.58
C LEU A 23 -10.58 16.42 12.73
N ASN A 24 -10.30 17.58 13.30
CA ASN A 24 -9.57 18.63 12.59
C ASN A 24 -8.18 18.10 12.22
N PHE A 25 -7.97 17.76 10.96
CA PHE A 25 -6.68 17.28 10.44
C PHE A 25 -5.54 18.26 10.75
N ALA A 26 -5.81 19.57 10.68
CA ALA A 26 -4.83 20.61 11.01
C ALA A 26 -4.43 20.60 12.51
N ALA A 27 -5.22 19.96 13.38
CA ALA A 27 -4.91 19.80 14.79
C ALA A 27 -4.08 18.54 15.10
N ILE A 28 -3.83 17.66 14.13
CA ILE A 28 -2.97 16.49 14.32
C ILE A 28 -1.51 16.91 14.09
N PRO A 29 -0.64 16.87 15.11
CA PRO A 29 0.75 17.25 14.95
C PRO A 29 1.47 16.35 13.94
N GLN A 30 2.30 16.91 13.07
CA GLN A 30 3.13 16.17 12.11
C GLN A 30 4.30 15.46 12.81
N THR A 31 3.96 14.52 13.66
CA THR A 31 4.87 13.69 14.47
C THR A 31 4.61 12.22 14.17
N TYR A 32 5.52 11.35 14.59
CA TYR A 32 5.33 9.91 14.42
C TYR A 32 4.03 9.41 15.07
N ASP A 33 3.71 9.87 16.27
CA ASP A 33 2.47 9.49 16.96
C ASP A 33 1.23 10.07 16.25
N GLY A 34 1.34 11.26 15.66
CA GLY A 34 0.30 11.82 14.79
C GLY A 34 0.05 10.96 13.55
N ALA A 35 1.12 10.46 12.91
CA ALA A 35 1.01 9.53 11.79
C ALA A 35 0.35 8.20 12.21
N LEU A 36 0.73 7.65 13.37
CA LEU A 36 0.07 6.45 13.91
C LEU A 36 -1.41 6.69 14.22
N ARG A 37 -1.75 7.87 14.74
CA ARG A 37 -3.13 8.28 14.99
C ARG A 37 -3.93 8.30 13.69
N LEU A 38 -3.42 8.90 12.61
CA LEU A 38 -4.09 8.88 11.31
C LEU A 38 -4.34 7.45 10.81
N LEU A 39 -3.34 6.59 10.89
CA LEU A 39 -3.47 5.19 10.47
C LEU A 39 -4.50 4.41 11.29
N SER A 40 -4.66 4.74 12.58
CA SER A 40 -5.67 4.12 13.45
C SER A 40 -7.12 4.49 13.11
N LEU A 41 -7.33 5.56 12.34
CA LEU A 41 -8.66 5.97 11.87
C LEU A 41 -9.13 5.14 10.66
N LEU A 42 -8.21 4.42 9.99
CA LEU A 42 -8.54 3.66 8.80
C LEU A 42 -9.24 2.34 9.16
N PRO A 43 -10.23 1.90 8.37
CA PRO A 43 -10.83 0.58 8.53
C PRO A 43 -9.77 -0.53 8.52
N THR A 44 -9.91 -1.51 9.41
CA THR A 44 -8.92 -2.59 9.55
C THR A 44 -9.12 -3.66 8.49
N ASN A 45 -8.11 -4.50 8.29
CA ASN A 45 -8.24 -5.68 7.41
C ASN A 45 -9.31 -6.65 7.90
N ARG A 46 -9.56 -6.72 9.22
CA ARG A 46 -10.59 -7.60 9.79
C ARG A 46 -11.98 -7.16 9.35
N ASP A 47 -12.24 -5.86 9.40
CA ASP A 47 -13.52 -5.27 9.01
C ASP A 47 -13.79 -5.52 7.51
N VAL A 48 -12.75 -5.41 6.69
CA VAL A 48 -12.81 -5.71 5.25
C VAL A 48 -13.05 -7.20 5.00
N THR A 49 -12.39 -8.10 5.76
CA THR A 49 -12.49 -9.55 5.55
C THR A 49 -13.91 -10.06 5.81
N ALA A 50 -14.63 -9.46 6.77
CA ALA A 50 -16.02 -9.79 7.05
C ALA A 50 -16.94 -9.63 5.81
N LEU A 51 -16.65 -8.66 4.94
CA LEU A 51 -17.38 -8.47 3.68
C LEU A 51 -17.16 -9.61 2.67
N PHE A 52 -16.01 -10.29 2.71
CA PHE A 52 -15.73 -11.44 1.85
C PHE A 52 -16.31 -12.74 2.40
N GLU A 53 -16.45 -12.86 3.72
CA GLU A 53 -17.06 -14.02 4.37
C GLU A 53 -18.58 -14.01 4.20
N THR A 54 -19.21 -12.82 4.28
CA THR A 54 -20.65 -12.65 4.10
C THR A 54 -20.94 -11.59 3.03
N PRO A 55 -20.71 -11.91 1.75
CA PRO A 55 -20.92 -10.95 0.67
C PRO A 55 -22.40 -10.58 0.54
N PRO A 56 -22.75 -9.29 0.38
CA PRO A 56 -24.10 -8.88 0.04
C PRO A 56 -24.45 -9.44 -1.33
N LYS A 57 -25.75 -9.63 -1.57
CA LYS A 57 -26.25 -10.09 -2.86
C LYS A 57 -26.30 -8.92 -3.84
N GLY A 58 -25.86 -9.15 -5.07
CA GLY A 58 -26.03 -8.23 -6.20
C GLY A 58 -27.48 -8.13 -6.65
N GLU A 59 -27.73 -7.26 -7.65
CA GLU A 59 -29.06 -7.06 -8.25
C GLU A 59 -29.63 -8.36 -8.85
N ASP A 60 -28.76 -9.28 -9.24
CA ASP A 60 -29.06 -10.62 -9.77
C ASP A 60 -29.25 -11.68 -8.68
N GLY A 61 -29.13 -11.30 -7.40
CA GLY A 61 -29.21 -12.21 -6.26
C GLY A 61 -27.95 -13.05 -6.01
N ALA A 62 -26.92 -12.92 -6.84
CA ALA A 62 -25.65 -13.62 -6.69
C ALA A 62 -24.75 -12.93 -5.63
N PRO A 63 -23.87 -13.66 -4.94
CA PRO A 63 -22.87 -13.06 -4.04
C PRO A 63 -21.99 -12.06 -4.80
N PHE A 64 -21.86 -10.84 -4.26
CA PHE A 64 -21.01 -9.82 -4.88
C PHE A 64 -19.52 -10.23 -4.84
N ASP A 65 -18.86 -10.29 -6.01
CA ASP A 65 -17.44 -10.64 -6.10
C ASP A 65 -16.53 -9.42 -5.83
N PHE A 66 -16.23 -9.19 -4.57
CA PHE A 66 -15.29 -8.16 -4.14
C PHE A 66 -13.86 -8.36 -4.66
N ASN A 67 -13.45 -9.56 -5.06
CA ASN A 67 -12.10 -9.78 -5.59
C ASN A 67 -11.93 -9.13 -6.96
N SER A 68 -12.99 -9.12 -7.77
CA SER A 68 -13.00 -8.47 -9.09
C SER A 68 -12.75 -6.96 -9.01
N LEU A 69 -13.18 -6.32 -7.92
CA LEU A 69 -13.01 -4.88 -7.70
C LEU A 69 -11.65 -4.49 -7.13
N ALA A 70 -10.92 -5.44 -6.57
CA ALA A 70 -9.74 -5.11 -5.77
C ALA A 70 -8.67 -4.33 -6.54
N ILE A 71 -8.55 -4.57 -7.85
CA ILE A 71 -7.52 -3.99 -8.71
C ILE A 71 -7.98 -2.68 -9.31
N PRO A 72 -9.19 -2.58 -9.92
CA PRO A 72 -9.76 -1.29 -10.29
C PRO A 72 -9.73 -0.27 -9.16
N GLU A 73 -9.99 -0.70 -7.92
CA GLU A 73 -9.95 0.19 -6.77
C GLU A 73 -8.54 0.66 -6.42
N VAL A 74 -7.53 -0.22 -6.40
CA VAL A 74 -6.15 0.21 -6.15
C VAL A 74 -5.67 1.16 -7.25
N VAL A 75 -6.04 0.90 -8.51
CA VAL A 75 -5.77 1.81 -9.63
C VAL A 75 -6.41 3.18 -9.42
N ALA A 76 -7.69 3.21 -9.03
CA ALA A 76 -8.39 4.45 -8.74
C ALA A 76 -7.74 5.22 -7.57
N TRP A 77 -7.29 4.52 -6.53
CA TRP A 77 -6.59 5.14 -5.41
C TRP A 77 -5.19 5.65 -5.77
N MET A 78 -4.45 4.93 -6.61
CA MET A 78 -3.18 5.40 -7.17
C MET A 78 -3.38 6.68 -7.99
N ALA A 79 -4.41 6.72 -8.84
CA ALA A 79 -4.74 7.91 -9.63
C ALA A 79 -5.07 9.10 -8.71
N ARG A 80 -5.88 8.90 -7.67
CA ARG A 80 -6.17 9.94 -6.65
C ARG A 80 -4.93 10.41 -5.89
N ALA A 81 -3.93 9.55 -5.69
CA ALA A 81 -2.67 9.93 -5.06
C ALA A 81 -1.72 10.70 -6.01
N GLY A 82 -2.12 10.91 -7.27
CA GLY A 82 -1.33 11.60 -8.29
C GLY A 82 -0.56 10.69 -9.25
N TYR A 83 -0.88 9.39 -9.28
CA TYR A 83 -0.27 8.39 -10.18
C TYR A 83 -1.29 7.90 -11.21
N SER A 84 -1.62 8.77 -12.17
CA SER A 84 -2.69 8.54 -13.16
C SER A 84 -2.28 7.68 -14.36
N ASP A 85 -0.98 7.61 -14.68
CA ASP A 85 -0.44 6.78 -15.77
C ASP A 85 0.45 5.71 -15.14
N ILE A 86 -0.20 4.73 -14.50
CA ILE A 86 0.48 3.73 -13.66
C ILE A 86 1.65 3.03 -14.38
N PRO A 87 1.53 2.56 -15.64
CA PRO A 87 2.65 1.92 -16.34
C PRO A 87 3.88 2.83 -16.42
N LYS A 88 3.68 4.14 -16.66
CA LYS A 88 4.74 5.13 -16.72
C LYS A 88 5.24 5.51 -15.33
N ASP A 89 4.33 5.75 -14.40
CA ASP A 89 4.62 6.21 -13.04
C ASP A 89 5.40 5.16 -12.23
N LEU A 90 5.11 3.87 -12.45
CA LEU A 90 5.80 2.74 -11.80
C LEU A 90 6.98 2.18 -12.61
N ALA A 91 7.20 2.65 -13.85
CA ALA A 91 8.32 2.20 -14.69
C ALA A 91 9.72 2.26 -14.00
N PRO A 92 10.01 3.24 -13.11
CA PRO A 92 11.29 3.29 -12.39
C PRO A 92 11.51 2.13 -11.41
N LEU A 93 10.46 1.39 -11.04
CA LEU A 93 10.53 0.26 -10.11
C LEU A 93 10.70 -1.06 -10.87
N LYS A 94 11.66 -1.89 -10.43
CA LYS A 94 11.81 -3.30 -10.82
C LYS A 94 11.29 -4.17 -9.70
N CYS A 95 10.16 -4.85 -9.93
CA CYS A 95 9.46 -5.56 -8.86
C CYS A 95 9.79 -7.06 -8.84
N ILE A 96 10.18 -7.56 -7.67
CA ILE A 96 10.20 -8.98 -7.35
C ILE A 96 9.00 -9.25 -6.46
N HIS A 97 8.06 -10.03 -6.96
CA HIS A 97 6.87 -10.38 -6.19
C HIS A 97 7.02 -11.77 -5.55
N ILE A 98 6.95 -11.81 -4.22
CA ILE A 98 7.09 -13.03 -3.43
C ILE A 98 5.72 -13.41 -2.85
N ALA A 99 5.18 -14.55 -3.30
CA ALA A 99 3.91 -15.11 -2.85
C ALA A 99 4.08 -16.55 -2.35
N GLY A 100 3.20 -17.00 -1.45
CA GLY A 100 3.21 -18.37 -0.93
C GLY A 100 2.59 -18.49 0.46
N THR A 101 2.34 -19.69 0.96
CA THR A 101 1.68 -19.88 2.28
C THR A 101 2.68 -19.74 3.43
N LYS A 102 3.92 -20.23 3.25
CA LYS A 102 4.99 -20.23 4.27
C LYS A 102 6.30 -19.66 3.68
N GLY A 103 7.25 -19.28 4.53
CA GLY A 103 8.61 -18.86 4.11
C GLY A 103 8.73 -17.48 3.45
N LYS A 104 7.62 -16.86 3.04
CA LYS A 104 7.52 -15.49 2.49
C LYS A 104 8.43 -14.45 3.15
N GLY A 105 8.30 -14.28 4.47
CA GLY A 105 9.08 -13.30 5.23
C GLY A 105 10.59 -13.57 5.15
N SER A 106 10.99 -14.83 5.34
CA SER A 106 12.39 -15.27 5.25
C SER A 106 12.97 -15.08 3.85
N VAL A 107 12.24 -15.50 2.79
CA VAL A 107 12.66 -15.32 1.40
C VAL A 107 12.81 -13.83 1.07
N SER A 108 11.90 -12.98 1.54
CA SER A 108 11.96 -11.54 1.33
C SER A 108 13.16 -10.91 2.05
N ALA A 109 13.43 -11.31 3.30
CA ALA A 109 14.58 -10.86 4.05
C ALA A 109 15.91 -11.28 3.37
N PHE A 110 16.03 -12.53 2.94
CA PHE A 110 17.20 -13.00 2.21
C PHE A 110 17.37 -12.31 0.86
N THR A 111 16.28 -12.15 0.10
CA THR A 111 16.28 -11.43 -1.18
C THR A 111 16.73 -9.99 -0.98
N THR A 112 16.21 -9.31 0.04
CA THR A 112 16.60 -7.95 0.41
C THR A 112 18.10 -7.89 0.74
N ALA A 113 18.59 -8.78 1.60
CA ALA A 113 20.00 -8.79 1.99
C ALA A 113 20.94 -9.01 0.79
N ILE A 114 20.61 -9.97 -0.09
CA ILE A 114 21.38 -10.25 -1.31
C ILE A 114 21.39 -9.03 -2.24
N LEU A 115 20.23 -8.40 -2.48
CA LEU A 115 20.13 -7.25 -3.37
C LEU A 115 20.84 -6.01 -2.80
N VAL A 116 20.73 -5.78 -1.50
CA VAL A 116 21.43 -4.68 -0.82
C VAL A 116 22.93 -4.87 -0.90
N GLU A 117 23.42 -6.11 -0.75
CA GLU A 117 24.85 -6.39 -0.89
C GLU A 117 25.33 -6.30 -2.34
N ALA A 118 24.52 -6.76 -3.29
CA ALA A 118 24.78 -6.61 -4.71
C ALA A 118 24.84 -5.13 -5.13
N ALA A 119 23.98 -4.28 -4.57
CA ALA A 119 23.96 -2.84 -4.83
C ALA A 119 25.23 -2.11 -4.33
N LYS A 120 25.87 -2.61 -3.25
CA LYS A 120 27.14 -2.05 -2.74
C LYS A 120 28.35 -2.51 -3.55
N THR A 121 28.36 -3.76 -3.99
CA THR A 121 29.55 -4.43 -4.54
C THR A 121 29.64 -4.34 -6.07
N ASN A 122 28.49 -4.30 -6.77
CA ASN A 122 28.44 -4.31 -8.24
C ASN A 122 28.10 -2.93 -8.78
N GLY A 123 29.12 -2.07 -8.94
CA GLY A 123 29.05 -0.67 -9.36
C GLY A 123 27.98 -0.29 -10.39
N SER A 124 26.74 -0.11 -9.91
CA SER A 124 25.59 0.52 -10.57
C SER A 124 24.55 -0.33 -11.33
N THR A 125 24.51 -1.67 -11.24
CA THR A 125 23.42 -2.44 -11.89
C THR A 125 22.15 -2.62 -11.04
N VAL A 126 22.28 -2.59 -9.71
CA VAL A 126 21.16 -2.68 -8.76
C VAL A 126 21.04 -1.33 -8.06
N GLY A 127 19.91 -0.64 -8.25
CA GLY A 127 19.63 0.62 -7.55
C GLY A 127 19.19 0.39 -6.10
N ARG A 128 18.62 1.42 -5.47
CA ARG A 128 18.13 1.34 -4.09
C ARG A 128 17.10 0.21 -3.94
N VAL A 129 17.14 -0.45 -2.78
CA VAL A 129 16.29 -1.62 -2.51
C VAL A 129 15.18 -1.23 -1.55
N GLY A 130 13.94 -1.31 -2.01
CA GLY A 130 12.74 -1.17 -1.20
C GLY A 130 12.12 -2.53 -0.89
N THR A 131 11.75 -2.77 0.37
CA THR A 131 11.05 -4.00 0.74
C THR A 131 9.74 -3.68 1.42
N TYR A 132 8.65 -4.28 0.92
CA TYR A 132 7.33 -4.18 1.53
C TYR A 132 6.88 -5.53 2.09
N LEU A 133 6.53 -5.57 3.38
CA LEU A 133 6.18 -6.77 4.15
C LEU A 133 4.85 -6.62 4.89
N SER A 134 4.22 -7.74 5.21
CA SER A 134 3.05 -7.81 6.09
C SER A 134 2.79 -9.22 6.61
N PRO A 135 2.21 -9.36 7.82
CA PRO A 135 1.90 -8.29 8.78
C PRO A 135 3.15 -7.73 9.48
N HIS A 136 2.98 -6.72 10.33
CA HIS A 136 4.00 -6.33 11.31
C HIS A 136 3.69 -6.96 12.67
N VAL A 137 4.70 -7.08 13.54
CA VAL A 137 4.52 -7.63 14.89
C VAL A 137 4.61 -6.53 15.96
N VAL A 138 5.62 -5.65 15.90
CA VAL A 138 5.83 -4.63 16.95
C VAL A 138 5.56 -3.22 16.42
N SER A 139 6.04 -2.90 15.22
CA SER A 139 5.97 -1.55 14.65
C SER A 139 5.56 -1.59 13.18
N VAL A 140 4.64 -0.71 12.78
CA VAL A 140 4.22 -0.56 11.37
C VAL A 140 5.38 -0.35 10.39
N ARG A 141 6.49 0.25 10.86
CA ARG A 141 7.70 0.45 10.04
C ARG A 141 8.40 -0.84 9.64
N GLU A 142 8.14 -1.97 10.32
CA GLU A 142 8.60 -3.30 9.89
C GLU A 142 8.05 -3.69 8.52
N ARG A 143 6.98 -3.01 8.06
CA ARG A 143 6.40 -3.25 6.75
C ARG A 143 7.17 -2.59 5.61
N ILE A 144 7.97 -1.56 5.88
CA ILE A 144 8.59 -0.73 4.83
C ILE A 144 10.07 -0.58 5.14
N TRP A 145 10.91 -1.23 4.36
CA TRP A 145 12.36 -1.18 4.52
C TRP A 145 12.98 -0.42 3.35
N LEU A 146 14.04 0.33 3.65
CA LEU A 146 14.89 1.00 2.70
C LEU A 146 16.32 0.49 2.93
N ASP A 147 16.91 -0.09 1.89
CA ASP A 147 18.27 -0.62 1.88
C ASP A 147 18.54 -1.58 3.07
N GLY A 148 17.56 -2.46 3.33
CA GLY A 148 17.62 -3.49 4.37
C GLY A 148 17.33 -3.02 5.80
N LYS A 149 16.95 -1.75 5.99
CA LYS A 149 16.62 -1.18 7.30
C LYS A 149 15.17 -0.69 7.33
N HIS A 150 14.51 -0.80 8.48
CA HIS A 150 13.18 -0.20 8.66
C HIS A 150 13.24 1.30 8.36
N ILE A 151 12.26 1.83 7.64
CA ILE A 151 12.13 3.27 7.39
C ILE A 151 12.23 4.05 8.70
N SER A 152 12.92 5.21 8.69
CA SER A 152 13.02 6.05 9.89
C SER A 152 11.65 6.60 10.30
N ARG A 153 11.51 6.98 11.58
CA ARG A 153 10.27 7.62 12.06
C ARG A 153 9.97 8.90 11.29
N ASP A 154 10.98 9.70 10.98
CA ASP A 154 10.81 10.97 10.30
C ASP A 154 10.36 10.80 8.84
N LEU A 155 10.99 9.89 8.09
CA LEU A 155 10.57 9.60 6.71
C LEU A 155 9.17 8.99 6.70
N PHE A 156 8.88 8.04 7.60
CA PHE A 156 7.56 7.45 7.69
C PHE A 156 6.49 8.51 7.97
N THR A 157 6.74 9.39 8.94
CA THR A 157 5.85 10.50 9.29
C THR A 157 5.60 11.38 8.08
N LYS A 158 6.68 11.88 7.45
CA LYS A 158 6.60 12.73 6.25
C LYS A 158 5.69 12.11 5.19
N TYR A 159 5.91 10.85 4.84
CA TYR A 159 5.18 10.22 3.74
C TYR A 159 3.75 9.82 4.10
N VAL A 160 3.45 9.52 5.37
CA VAL A 160 2.05 9.33 5.82
C VAL A 160 1.27 10.63 5.64
N PHE A 161 1.82 11.76 6.08
CA PHE A 161 1.15 13.07 5.92
C PHE A 161 1.06 13.50 4.46
N ASP A 162 2.10 13.29 3.63
CA ASP A 162 2.04 13.60 2.19
C ASP A 162 0.96 12.77 1.47
N MET A 163 0.94 11.44 1.68
CA MET A 163 -0.09 10.57 1.11
C MET A 163 -1.49 10.95 1.60
N TRP A 164 -1.63 11.27 2.88
CA TRP A 164 -2.90 11.73 3.44
C TRP A 164 -3.38 13.02 2.77
N ALA A 165 -2.50 14.02 2.64
CA ALA A 165 -2.81 15.30 2.00
C ALA A 165 -3.24 15.10 0.54
N ARG A 166 -2.45 14.37 -0.26
CA ARG A 166 -2.75 14.08 -1.68
C ARG A 166 -4.14 13.49 -1.88
N LEU A 167 -4.47 12.46 -1.10
CA LEU A 167 -5.78 11.81 -1.18
C LEU A 167 -6.92 12.74 -0.71
N SER A 168 -6.66 13.61 0.26
CA SER A 168 -7.64 14.58 0.76
C SER A 168 -7.91 15.68 -0.26
N GLU A 169 -6.86 16.21 -0.89
CA GLU A 169 -6.95 17.23 -1.94
C GLU A 169 -7.70 16.69 -3.16
N ALA A 170 -7.40 15.45 -3.57
CA ALA A 170 -8.13 14.79 -4.65
C ALA A 170 -9.61 14.56 -4.30
N ALA A 171 -9.93 14.28 -3.03
CA ALA A 171 -11.31 14.14 -2.57
C ALA A 171 -12.04 15.49 -2.57
N ALA A 172 -11.43 16.55 -2.03
CA ALA A 172 -11.98 17.90 -2.05
C ALA A 172 -12.25 18.41 -3.47
N ALA A 173 -11.37 18.07 -4.42
CA ALA A 173 -11.56 18.43 -5.82
C ALA A 173 -12.69 17.63 -6.50
N ALA A 174 -12.87 16.36 -6.12
CA ALA A 174 -13.90 15.49 -6.68
C ALA A 174 -15.29 15.77 -6.11
N ASP A 175 -15.39 16.16 -4.84
CA ASP A 175 -16.62 16.56 -4.17
C ASP A 175 -16.37 17.78 -3.26
N PRO A 176 -16.53 19.01 -3.79
CA PRO A 176 -16.38 20.24 -3.02
C PRO A 176 -17.42 20.42 -1.90
N SER A 177 -18.47 19.58 -1.88
CA SER A 177 -19.52 19.61 -0.87
C SER A 177 -19.24 18.70 0.32
N ASP A 178 -18.21 17.84 0.22
CA ASP A 178 -17.78 17.00 1.33
C ASP A 178 -17.37 17.88 2.52
N PRO A 179 -18.03 17.76 3.68
CA PRO A 179 -17.72 18.57 4.86
C PRO A 179 -16.37 18.22 5.50
N ASP A 180 -15.77 17.07 5.15
CA ASP A 180 -14.48 16.63 5.70
C ASP A 180 -13.63 15.87 4.66
N PRO A 181 -13.10 16.55 3.63
CA PRO A 181 -12.27 15.89 2.61
C PRO A 181 -10.98 15.29 3.19
N TYR A 182 -10.56 15.71 4.39
CA TYR A 182 -9.41 15.19 5.12
C TYR A 182 -9.75 14.00 6.03
N GLY A 183 -11.01 13.60 6.08
CA GLY A 183 -11.50 12.48 6.86
C GLY A 183 -10.94 11.14 6.41
N ALA A 184 -11.12 10.13 7.26
CA ALA A 184 -10.71 8.76 6.97
C ALA A 184 -11.55 8.10 5.86
N HIS A 185 -12.78 8.57 5.61
CA HIS A 185 -13.65 8.03 4.54
C HIS A 185 -13.12 8.33 3.14
N THR A 186 -12.29 9.36 2.99
CA THR A 186 -11.63 9.69 1.73
C THR A 186 -10.33 8.91 1.52
N LYS A 187 -10.03 7.93 2.38
CA LYS A 187 -8.85 7.06 2.31
C LYS A 187 -9.25 5.61 2.08
N PRO A 188 -8.39 4.80 1.44
CA PRO A 188 -8.60 3.36 1.41
C PRO A 188 -8.38 2.76 2.80
N PHE A 189 -8.87 1.53 3.00
CA PHE A 189 -8.63 0.79 4.24
C PHE A 189 -7.13 0.56 4.50
N TYR A 190 -6.80 0.25 5.75
CA TYR A 190 -5.45 0.25 6.31
C TYR A 190 -4.38 -0.37 5.40
N PHE A 191 -4.60 -1.61 4.95
CA PHE A 191 -3.59 -2.31 4.15
C PHE A 191 -3.39 -1.70 2.76
N ARG A 192 -4.46 -1.27 2.10
CA ARG A 192 -4.34 -0.57 0.82
C ARG A 192 -3.62 0.76 0.99
N PHE A 193 -3.96 1.52 2.04
CA PHE A 193 -3.24 2.77 2.34
C PHE A 193 -1.74 2.51 2.50
N LEU A 194 -1.33 1.51 3.27
CA LEU A 194 0.09 1.16 3.45
C LEU A 194 0.76 0.68 2.16
N THR A 195 0.02 0.01 1.27
CA THR A 195 0.53 -0.43 -0.03
C THR A 195 0.82 0.77 -0.93
N LEU A 196 -0.13 1.73 -1.03
CA LEU A 196 0.06 2.98 -1.78
C LEU A 196 1.22 3.80 -1.19
N LEU A 197 1.27 3.88 0.14
CA LEU A 197 2.33 4.56 0.87
C LEU A 197 3.71 3.95 0.56
N ALA A 198 3.82 2.62 0.51
CA ALA A 198 5.07 1.95 0.17
C ALA A 198 5.53 2.31 -1.26
N PHE A 199 4.65 2.20 -2.26
CA PHE A 199 4.97 2.62 -3.64
C PHE A 199 5.44 4.07 -3.70
N HIS A 200 4.68 4.96 -3.05
CA HIS A 200 5.01 6.38 -2.98
C HIS A 200 6.39 6.62 -2.35
N ILE A 201 6.67 6.00 -1.20
CA ILE A 201 7.98 6.08 -0.53
C ILE A 201 9.10 5.64 -1.47
N PHE A 202 8.96 4.48 -2.12
CA PHE A 202 10.01 3.97 -3.01
C PHE A 202 10.24 4.94 -4.17
N LEU A 203 9.18 5.34 -4.89
CA LEU A 203 9.29 6.32 -5.97
C LEU A 203 9.99 7.62 -5.53
N GLN A 204 9.66 8.16 -4.36
CA GLN A 204 10.28 9.39 -3.85
C GLN A 204 11.73 9.18 -3.38
N GLN A 205 12.05 8.02 -2.81
CA GLN A 205 13.37 7.71 -2.28
C GLN A 205 14.39 7.30 -3.35
N GLY A 206 13.95 6.90 -4.54
CA GLY A 206 14.84 6.66 -5.69
C GLY A 206 14.82 7.73 -6.78
N THR A 207 14.07 8.83 -6.63
CA THR A 207 14.08 9.98 -7.57
C THR A 207 14.89 11.18 -7.06
N SER A 208 15.65 11.04 -5.97
CA SER A 208 16.43 12.16 -5.43
C SER A 208 17.66 12.45 -6.31
N SER A 209 17.59 13.62 -6.96
CA SER A 209 18.64 14.33 -7.69
C SER A 209 20.03 14.18 -7.05
N LEU A 210 20.87 13.34 -7.65
CA LEU A 210 22.34 13.44 -7.77
C LEU A 210 22.85 12.15 -8.43
N GLY A 211 22.82 12.11 -9.77
CA GLY A 211 23.73 11.31 -10.61
C GLY A 211 23.44 9.81 -10.79
N GLY A 212 22.79 9.46 -11.89
CA GLY A 212 22.93 8.15 -12.56
C GLY A 212 21.63 7.35 -12.75
N PRO A 213 21.48 6.58 -13.85
CA PRO A 213 20.33 5.71 -14.07
C PRO A 213 20.45 4.44 -13.19
N GLY A 214 19.96 4.52 -11.95
CA GLY A 214 19.75 3.35 -11.10
C GLY A 214 18.26 3.04 -10.99
N SER A 215 17.77 1.96 -11.60
CA SER A 215 16.40 1.50 -11.36
C SER A 215 16.27 0.97 -9.93
N GLN A 216 15.18 1.31 -9.25
CA GLN A 216 14.94 0.77 -7.90
C GLN A 216 14.53 -0.69 -7.99
N VAL A 217 14.99 -1.53 -7.06
CA VAL A 217 14.47 -2.89 -6.93
C VAL A 217 13.50 -2.92 -5.76
N LEU A 218 12.24 -3.20 -6.06
CA LEU A 218 11.17 -3.37 -5.09
C LEU A 218 10.92 -4.87 -4.85
N ALA A 219 11.28 -5.37 -3.68
CA ALA A 219 10.85 -6.69 -3.22
C ALA A 219 9.49 -6.55 -2.51
N PHE A 220 8.44 -7.06 -3.14
CA PHE A 220 7.07 -7.00 -2.63
C PHE A 220 6.65 -8.34 -2.04
N LEU A 221 6.12 -8.32 -0.82
CA LEU A 221 5.54 -9.47 -0.14
C LEU A 221 4.12 -9.15 0.34
N GLU A 222 3.08 -9.57 -0.39
CA GLU A 222 1.82 -9.91 0.29
C GLU A 222 0.83 -10.83 -0.44
N ASN A 223 0.19 -11.62 0.42
CA ASN A 223 -0.81 -12.67 0.26
C ASN A 223 -2.20 -12.14 -0.17
N SER A 224 -2.31 -11.56 -1.37
CA SER A 224 -3.61 -11.41 -2.02
C SER A 224 -3.48 -11.80 -3.49
N LYS A 225 -4.38 -12.69 -3.97
CA LYS A 225 -4.53 -12.98 -5.40
C LYS A 225 -4.69 -11.68 -6.20
N SER A 226 -5.33 -10.67 -5.61
CA SER A 226 -5.54 -9.35 -6.21
C SER A 226 -4.25 -8.57 -6.42
N ILE A 227 -3.28 -8.60 -5.49
CA ILE A 227 -2.00 -7.87 -5.66
C ILE A 227 -1.04 -8.62 -6.59
N THR A 228 -1.08 -9.96 -6.57
CA THR A 228 -0.33 -10.80 -7.50
C THR A 228 -0.70 -10.47 -8.95
N TRP A 229 -1.99 -10.31 -9.22
CA TRP A 229 -2.51 -9.94 -10.53
C TRP A 229 -2.32 -8.45 -10.83
N LEU A 230 -2.45 -7.57 -9.83
CA LEU A 230 -2.17 -6.13 -9.92
C LEU A 230 -0.75 -5.87 -10.46
N LEU A 231 0.26 -6.51 -9.88
CA LEU A 231 1.65 -6.36 -10.33
C LEU A 231 1.87 -6.97 -11.72
N GLN A 232 1.15 -8.04 -12.08
CA GLN A 232 1.21 -8.65 -13.42
C GLN A 232 0.54 -7.80 -14.51
N GLN A 233 -0.41 -6.93 -14.15
CA GLN A 233 -1.18 -6.12 -15.10
C GLN A 233 -0.73 -4.66 -15.15
N LEU A 234 -0.16 -4.12 -14.08
CA LEU A 234 0.28 -2.72 -14.00
C LEU A 234 1.72 -2.49 -14.41
N LEU A 235 2.56 -3.53 -14.40
CA LEU A 235 3.97 -3.40 -14.76
C LEU A 235 4.23 -4.04 -16.13
N PRO A 236 4.99 -3.39 -17.02
CA PRO A 236 5.37 -3.96 -18.31
C PRO A 236 6.00 -5.35 -18.12
N ALA A 237 5.73 -6.30 -19.04
CA ALA A 237 6.27 -7.66 -18.96
C ALA A 237 7.82 -7.71 -18.86
N THR A 238 8.50 -6.68 -19.36
CA THR A 238 9.96 -6.48 -19.29
C THR A 238 10.48 -6.03 -17.92
N THR A 239 9.59 -5.58 -17.02
CA THR A 239 9.90 -5.18 -15.65
C THR A 239 9.88 -6.36 -14.68
N PHE A 240 9.29 -7.49 -15.08
CA PHE A 240 9.16 -8.69 -14.26
C PHE A 240 10.17 -9.75 -14.70
N ALA A 241 11.31 -9.85 -14.02
CA ALA A 241 12.07 -11.09 -14.05
C ALA A 241 11.25 -12.14 -13.28
N LYS A 242 10.68 -13.13 -13.98
CA LYS A 242 9.97 -14.27 -13.37
C LYS A 242 10.95 -15.14 -12.56
N TRP A 243 11.37 -14.67 -11.39
CA TRP A 243 11.87 -15.52 -10.32
C TRP A 243 10.69 -15.80 -9.40
N ALA A 244 9.74 -16.60 -9.89
CA ALA A 244 8.81 -17.26 -9.00
C ALA A 244 9.61 -18.34 -8.24
N LEU A 245 10.24 -17.95 -7.13
CA LEU A 245 10.71 -18.90 -6.13
C LEU A 245 9.46 -19.51 -5.48
N GLN A 246 8.82 -20.43 -6.20
CA GLN A 246 7.95 -21.42 -5.60
C GLN A 246 8.85 -22.35 -4.77
N ALA A 247 9.21 -21.90 -3.57
CA ALA A 247 9.70 -22.78 -2.53
C ALA A 247 8.52 -23.67 -2.10
N THR A 248 8.23 -24.67 -2.93
CA THR A 248 7.38 -25.79 -2.58
C THR A 248 8.17 -26.63 -1.58
N MET A 249 8.20 -26.23 -0.30
CA MET A 249 8.52 -27.17 0.78
C MET A 249 7.34 -28.16 0.89
N ARG A 250 7.29 -29.12 -0.04
CA ARG A 250 6.69 -30.43 0.23
C ARG A 250 7.75 -31.19 1.03
N SER A 251 7.40 -31.49 2.28
CA SER A 251 8.11 -32.38 3.23
C SER A 251 9.62 -32.17 3.40
N ILE A 252 9.99 -31.52 4.50
CA ILE A 252 10.85 -32.13 5.52
C ILE A 252 10.15 -31.88 6.87
#